data_AF-A0A365ZTI3-F1
#
_entry.id   AF-A0A365ZTI3-F1
#
_cell.length_a   1.000
_cell.length_b   1.000
_cell.length_c   1.000
_cell.angle_alpha   90.00
_cell.angle_beta   90.00
_cell.angle_gamma   90.00
#
_symmetry.space_group_name_H-M   'P 1'
#
loop_
_entity.id
_entity.type
_entity.pdbx_description
1 polymer ?
#
loop_
_entity_poly.entity_id
_entity_poly.type
_entity_poly.pdbx_seq_one_letter_code
_entity_poly.pdbx_strand_id
1 'polypeptide(L)'
;MSPPLPAGVLRALLNGPFAAGGGSGRTVPAALLATAAASEDAEAARAALTHPDCPAALRAETLRAAPDGHMARLAEGAGSLTAEVIAELRRRAPEPRPMTAEPPDGRSAAWAVLVDADPERIPEAVFDAAVRLLPGPPAQLREGESIERWTREHRAARAAWRGMWLELLRRHRGRQRRLMALLAGSPAQAEIRHLLMDELVDSADPRLLTEVALADLEQFAGAVLTAKVCREIRGGLAREAARERFADDLDALSEEARRLPEAYLGDLGLDVDRGAGAAAHWMASAADGRWRSLLRGPAEGWLLSEEARVGLARRFAETAAEALALWEPEPGRPVGRVDQLRWVAVALAYLPSVEGPLRERLRALVADARRGRHLRRGSREFDDALATLERAVAEVPAAPDAVSPHELAHAPERVLGAYLDRHAGDDALVEKALLAFALGGRGDFAAVLSRHSAPAEALPRLTLGLRRLLGDGPGAQAWTRAALSAPECAAETIRALPAWAALSDASPAVTALVAAALGDDRAAWERLAASPIGPEGPHAWRRLGDILDAARDATPWPKAPAA
;
A
#
# COMPACT_ATOMS: atom_id res chain seq x y z
N MET A 1 -26.86 -60.09 -7.97
CA MET A 1 -25.94 -58.97 -7.70
C MET A 1 -26.37 -58.35 -6.38
N SER A 2 -25.58 -58.51 -5.32
CA SER A 2 -25.84 -57.82 -4.06
C SER A 2 -25.59 -56.32 -4.24
N PRO A 3 -26.40 -55.44 -3.63
CA PRO A 3 -26.16 -54.00 -3.71
C PRO A 3 -24.76 -53.67 -3.16
N PRO A 4 -24.05 -52.69 -3.76
CA PRO A 4 -22.76 -52.26 -3.24
C PRO A 4 -22.92 -51.76 -1.81
N LEU A 5 -21.97 -52.11 -0.94
CA LEU A 5 -21.99 -51.67 0.45
C LEU A 5 -21.92 -50.13 0.53
N PRO A 6 -22.68 -49.48 1.45
CA PRO A 6 -22.59 -48.05 1.64
C PRO A 6 -21.16 -47.61 2.01
N ALA A 7 -20.72 -46.44 1.52
CA ALA A 7 -19.37 -45.91 1.77
C ALA A 7 -19.03 -45.82 3.28
N GLY A 8 -19.99 -45.41 4.12
CA GLY A 8 -19.80 -45.37 5.56
C GLY A 8 -19.52 -46.73 6.20
N VAL A 9 -20.09 -47.81 5.65
CA VAL A 9 -19.84 -49.19 6.09
C VAL A 9 -18.46 -49.65 5.65
N LEU A 10 -18.07 -49.36 4.40
CA LEU A 10 -16.73 -49.65 3.88
C LEU A 10 -15.65 -48.99 4.75
N ARG A 11 -15.81 -47.70 5.06
CA ARG A 11 -14.91 -46.94 5.93
C ARG A 11 -14.85 -47.51 7.34
N ALA A 12 -15.99 -47.85 7.93
CA ALA A 12 -16.04 -48.43 9.29
C ALA A 12 -15.35 -49.79 9.37
N LEU A 13 -15.45 -50.63 8.33
CA LEU A 13 -14.76 -51.92 8.26
C LEU A 13 -13.25 -51.75 8.16
N LEU A 14 -12.78 -50.84 7.29
CA LEU A 14 -11.35 -50.60 7.06
C LEU A 14 -10.66 -49.88 8.22
N ASN A 15 -11.36 -48.99 8.92
CA ASN A 15 -10.83 -48.27 10.08
C ASN A 15 -11.10 -48.95 11.42
N GLY A 16 -11.83 -50.08 11.44
CA GLY A 16 -12.21 -50.80 12.65
C GLY A 16 -11.63 -52.22 12.67
N PRO A 17 -12.44 -53.25 12.38
CA PRO A 17 -12.05 -54.66 12.52
C PRO A 17 -10.85 -55.08 11.68
N PHE A 18 -10.55 -54.34 10.60
CA PHE A 18 -9.39 -54.56 9.75
C PHE A 18 -8.36 -53.43 9.79
N ALA A 19 -8.39 -52.54 10.79
CA ALA A 19 -7.42 -51.46 10.87
C ALA A 19 -5.97 -51.97 11.03
N ALA A 20 -5.01 -51.26 10.43
CA ALA A 20 -3.59 -51.51 10.60
C ALA A 20 -3.19 -51.45 12.09
N GLY A 21 -2.82 -52.58 12.67
CA GLY A 21 -2.40 -52.69 14.09
C GLY A 21 -3.52 -53.06 15.08
N GLY A 22 -4.75 -53.29 14.64
CA GLY A 22 -5.76 -53.95 15.47
C GLY A 22 -5.37 -55.40 15.72
N GLY A 23 -5.35 -55.85 16.98
CA GLY A 23 -4.81 -57.14 17.43
C GLY A 23 -5.48 -58.42 16.89
N SER A 24 -6.20 -58.37 15.75
CA SER A 24 -6.90 -59.49 15.14
C SER A 24 -6.07 -60.25 14.09
N GLY A 25 -4.97 -59.69 13.56
CA GLY A 25 -4.11 -60.34 12.56
C GLY A 25 -4.83 -60.75 11.25
N ARG A 26 -6.02 -60.21 10.99
CA ARG A 26 -6.84 -60.57 9.82
C ARG A 26 -6.47 -59.70 8.62
N THR A 27 -6.07 -60.34 7.52
CA THR A 27 -5.88 -59.70 6.21
C THR A 27 -7.20 -59.20 5.65
N VAL A 28 -7.21 -58.01 5.06
CA VAL A 28 -8.43 -57.47 4.42
C VAL A 28 -8.77 -58.25 3.16
N PRO A 29 -10.03 -58.63 2.91
CA PRO A 29 -10.44 -59.23 1.65
C PRO A 29 -10.18 -58.29 0.45
N ALA A 30 -9.51 -58.79 -0.60
CA ALA A 30 -9.18 -58.00 -1.79
C ALA A 30 -10.41 -57.36 -2.46
N ALA A 31 -11.55 -58.06 -2.47
CA ALA A 31 -12.81 -57.52 -3.00
C ALA A 31 -13.34 -56.32 -2.19
N LEU A 32 -13.10 -56.29 -0.87
CA LEU A 32 -13.48 -55.16 -0.02
C LEU A 32 -12.61 -53.94 -0.36
N LEU A 33 -11.30 -54.12 -0.51
CA LEU A 33 -10.37 -53.07 -0.92
C LEU A 33 -10.71 -52.53 -2.31
N ALA A 34 -10.96 -53.40 -3.29
CA ALA A 34 -11.33 -52.99 -4.65
C ALA A 34 -12.67 -52.22 -4.69
N THR A 35 -13.68 -52.69 -3.94
CA THR A 35 -14.98 -52.02 -3.87
C THR A 35 -14.87 -50.64 -3.21
N ALA A 36 -14.09 -50.54 -2.14
CA ALA A 36 -13.87 -49.27 -1.45
C ALA A 36 -13.00 -48.31 -2.28
N ALA A 37 -11.94 -48.79 -2.92
CA ALA A 37 -11.09 -47.98 -3.81
C ALA A 37 -11.85 -47.43 -5.03
N ALA A 38 -12.85 -48.14 -5.54
CA ALA A 38 -13.71 -47.69 -6.64
C ALA A 38 -14.86 -46.76 -6.18
N SER A 39 -14.96 -46.45 -4.89
CA SER A 39 -16.03 -45.60 -4.37
C SER A 39 -15.87 -44.15 -4.80
N GLU A 40 -16.99 -43.50 -5.14
CA GLU A 40 -17.01 -42.04 -5.35
C GLU A 40 -16.78 -41.25 -4.05
N ASP A 41 -16.97 -41.91 -2.90
CA ASP A 41 -16.62 -41.35 -1.59
C ASP A 41 -15.11 -41.41 -1.36
N ALA A 42 -14.47 -40.24 -1.38
CA ALA A 42 -13.03 -40.12 -1.28
C ALA A 42 -12.47 -40.61 0.05
N GLU A 43 -13.26 -40.62 1.14
CA GLU A 43 -12.79 -41.12 2.42
C GLU A 43 -12.73 -42.65 2.46
N ALA A 44 -13.75 -43.32 1.92
CA ALA A 44 -13.76 -44.77 1.75
C ALA A 44 -12.66 -45.23 0.78
N ALA A 45 -12.52 -44.54 -0.36
CA ALA A 45 -11.46 -44.83 -1.32
C ALA A 45 -10.08 -44.64 -0.70
N ARG A 46 -9.83 -43.51 -0.03
CA ARG A 46 -8.56 -43.26 0.67
C ARG A 46 -8.28 -44.30 1.74
N ALA A 47 -9.26 -44.67 2.57
CA ALA A 47 -9.07 -45.70 3.61
C ALA A 47 -8.65 -47.05 3.01
N ALA A 48 -9.17 -47.41 1.84
CA ALA A 48 -8.76 -48.63 1.13
C ALA A 48 -7.35 -48.49 0.55
N LEU A 49 -7.05 -47.36 -0.07
CA LEU A 49 -5.79 -47.11 -0.74
C LEU A 49 -4.62 -46.98 0.24
N THR A 50 -4.81 -46.35 1.41
CA THR A 50 -3.77 -46.21 2.44
C THR A 50 -3.54 -47.49 3.25
N HIS A 51 -4.43 -48.49 3.13
CA HIS A 51 -4.34 -49.73 3.88
C HIS A 51 -3.06 -50.52 3.52
N PRO A 52 -2.31 -51.09 4.48
CA PRO A 52 -1.07 -51.84 4.20
C PRO A 52 -1.25 -53.01 3.23
N ASP A 53 -2.37 -53.73 3.32
CA ASP A 53 -2.70 -54.85 2.43
C ASP A 53 -3.13 -54.41 1.01
N CYS A 54 -3.22 -53.11 0.73
CA CYS A 54 -3.64 -52.61 -0.57
C CYS A 54 -2.52 -52.77 -1.62
N PRO A 55 -2.74 -53.55 -2.69
CA PRO A 55 -1.72 -53.75 -3.73
C PRO A 55 -1.38 -52.46 -4.47
N ALA A 56 -0.10 -52.24 -4.77
CA ALA A 56 0.36 -51.06 -5.51
C ALA A 56 -0.32 -50.89 -6.88
N ALA A 57 -0.66 -52.01 -7.55
CA ALA A 57 -1.39 -51.98 -8.82
C ALA A 57 -2.78 -51.35 -8.68
N LEU A 58 -3.53 -51.72 -7.63
CA LEU A 58 -4.84 -51.15 -7.34
C LEU A 58 -4.73 -49.66 -7.03
N ARG A 59 -3.71 -49.25 -6.26
CA ARG A 59 -3.45 -47.82 -5.98
C ARG A 59 -3.24 -47.01 -7.27
N ALA A 60 -2.38 -47.51 -8.15
CA ALA A 60 -2.07 -46.84 -9.41
C ALA A 60 -3.28 -46.80 -10.36
N GLU A 61 -4.04 -47.89 -10.47
CA GLU A 61 -5.23 -47.96 -11.33
C GLU A 61 -6.34 -47.03 -10.86
N THR A 62 -6.63 -47.01 -9.55
CA THR A 62 -7.63 -46.11 -8.97
C THR A 62 -7.25 -44.65 -9.17
N LEU A 63 -6.00 -44.27 -8.88
CA LEU A 63 -5.54 -42.89 -9.09
C LEU A 63 -5.56 -42.49 -10.57
N ARG A 64 -5.26 -43.42 -11.49
CA ARG A 64 -5.32 -43.18 -12.93
C ARG A 64 -6.74 -42.97 -13.45
N ALA A 65 -7.70 -43.72 -12.91
CA ALA A 65 -9.11 -43.63 -13.29
C ALA A 65 -9.84 -42.43 -12.64
N ALA A 66 -9.31 -41.90 -11.53
CA ALA A 66 -9.94 -40.82 -10.79
C ALA A 66 -10.01 -39.50 -11.59
N PRO A 67 -11.16 -38.82 -11.66
CA PRO A 67 -11.23 -37.46 -12.18
C PRO A 67 -10.47 -36.48 -11.27
N ASP A 68 -10.05 -35.34 -11.80
CA ASP A 68 -9.13 -34.41 -11.11
C ASP A 68 -9.67 -33.95 -9.74
N GLY A 69 -10.98 -33.64 -9.63
CA GLY A 69 -11.59 -33.27 -8.35
C GLY A 69 -11.64 -34.42 -7.32
N HIS A 70 -11.74 -35.69 -7.76
CA HIS A 70 -11.67 -36.83 -6.86
C HIS A 70 -10.22 -37.12 -6.45
N MET A 71 -9.26 -36.95 -7.36
CA MET A 71 -7.83 -37.02 -7.03
C MET A 71 -7.43 -35.95 -5.99
N ALA A 72 -7.96 -34.73 -6.10
CA ALA A 72 -7.75 -33.68 -5.12
C ALA A 72 -8.17 -34.13 -3.71
N ARG A 73 -9.35 -34.75 -3.58
CA ARG A 73 -9.82 -35.29 -2.30
C ARG A 73 -9.01 -36.49 -1.82
N LEU A 74 -8.51 -37.35 -2.72
CA LEU A 74 -7.62 -38.45 -2.36
C LEU A 74 -6.23 -37.97 -1.90
N ALA A 75 -5.79 -36.81 -2.40
CA ALA A 75 -4.55 -36.17 -1.96
C ALA A 75 -4.66 -35.63 -0.51
N GLU A 76 -5.87 -35.32 -0.03
CA GLU A 76 -6.09 -34.95 1.38
C GLU A 76 -5.69 -36.12 2.28
N GLY A 77 -4.74 -35.91 3.19
CA GLY A 77 -4.28 -36.95 4.11
C GLY A 77 -3.70 -38.17 3.40
N ALA A 78 -3.07 -37.99 2.22
CA ALA A 78 -2.51 -39.08 1.42
C ALA A 78 -1.59 -40.01 2.24
N GLY A 79 -0.87 -39.49 3.25
CA GLY A 79 -0.08 -40.33 4.16
C GLY A 79 0.86 -41.27 3.38
N SER A 80 0.60 -42.58 3.47
CA SER A 80 1.33 -43.62 2.73
C SER A 80 1.17 -43.55 1.20
N LEU A 81 0.15 -42.87 0.66
CA LEU A 81 -0.13 -42.67 -0.77
C LEU A 81 0.61 -41.49 -1.40
N THR A 82 1.41 -40.77 -0.63
CA THR A 82 2.08 -39.55 -1.10
C THR A 82 2.89 -39.79 -2.38
N ALA A 83 3.62 -40.90 -2.47
CA ALA A 83 4.44 -41.21 -3.63
C ALA A 83 3.61 -41.51 -4.89
N GLU A 84 2.54 -42.29 -4.75
CA GLU A 84 1.65 -42.66 -5.84
C GLU A 84 0.87 -41.46 -6.38
N VAL A 85 0.40 -40.56 -5.50
CA VAL A 85 -0.26 -39.31 -5.91
C VAL A 85 0.71 -38.43 -6.69
N ILE A 86 1.95 -38.27 -6.22
CA ILE A 86 2.98 -37.48 -6.92
C ILE A 86 3.31 -38.10 -8.30
N ALA A 87 3.41 -39.43 -8.38
CA ALA A 87 3.67 -40.13 -9.63
C ALA A 87 2.54 -39.91 -10.64
N GLU A 88 1.28 -39.98 -10.20
CA GLU A 88 0.13 -39.76 -11.08
C GLU A 88 0.03 -38.30 -11.53
N LEU A 89 0.30 -37.33 -10.65
CA LEU A 89 0.34 -35.91 -11.01
C LEU A 89 1.36 -35.65 -12.13
N ARG A 90 2.58 -36.19 -11.99
CA ARG A 90 3.63 -36.09 -13.01
C ARG A 90 3.27 -36.83 -14.31
N ARG A 91 2.52 -37.92 -14.23
CA ARG A 91 2.04 -38.65 -15.42
C ARG A 91 1.03 -37.82 -16.23
N ARG A 92 0.13 -37.09 -15.56
CA ARG A 92 -0.88 -36.24 -16.23
C ARG A 92 -0.30 -34.95 -16.79
N ALA A 93 0.72 -34.41 -16.14
CA ALA A 93 1.44 -33.21 -16.58
C ALA A 93 2.95 -33.48 -16.56
N PRO A 94 3.52 -34.06 -17.64
CA PRO A 94 4.95 -34.37 -17.68
C PRO A 94 5.84 -33.11 -17.66
N GLU A 95 5.38 -32.01 -18.25
CA GLU A 95 6.09 -30.73 -18.26
C GLU A 95 5.14 -29.53 -18.07
N PRO A 96 5.56 -28.51 -17.28
CA PRO A 96 4.82 -27.26 -17.15
C PRO A 96 4.73 -26.52 -18.48
N ARG A 97 3.50 -26.26 -18.94
CA ARG A 97 3.27 -25.45 -20.14
C ARG A 97 3.22 -23.96 -19.81
N PRO A 98 3.56 -23.05 -20.74
CA PRO A 98 3.31 -21.62 -20.56
C PRO A 98 1.82 -21.35 -20.34
N MET A 99 1.50 -20.35 -19.52
CA MET A 99 0.10 -19.91 -19.35
C MET A 99 -0.48 -19.37 -20.67
N THR A 100 -1.72 -19.72 -20.95
CA THR A 100 -2.53 -19.24 -22.09
C THR A 100 -3.73 -18.43 -21.58
N ALA A 101 -4.33 -17.63 -22.47
CA ALA A 101 -5.50 -16.80 -22.13
C ALA A 101 -6.76 -17.66 -21.87
N GLU A 102 -6.92 -18.73 -22.66
CA GLU A 102 -7.92 -19.75 -22.42
C GLU A 102 -7.28 -20.84 -21.54
N PRO A 103 -7.85 -21.17 -20.37
CA PRO A 103 -7.42 -22.37 -19.67
C PRO A 103 -7.66 -23.56 -20.61
N PRO A 104 -6.71 -24.49 -20.77
CA PRO A 104 -6.98 -25.72 -21.52
C PRO A 104 -8.24 -26.37 -20.94
N ASP A 105 -9.05 -27.02 -21.78
CA ASP A 105 -10.34 -27.62 -21.40
C ASP A 105 -10.21 -28.45 -20.11
N GLY A 106 -10.53 -27.84 -18.96
CA GLY A 106 -10.33 -28.42 -17.64
C GLY A 106 -9.18 -27.80 -16.83
N ARG A 107 -9.48 -27.50 -15.56
CA ARG A 107 -8.47 -27.27 -14.51
C ARG A 107 -7.52 -28.47 -14.50
N SER A 108 -6.19 -28.25 -14.55
CA SER A 108 -5.24 -29.37 -14.46
C SER A 108 -5.37 -30.09 -13.12
N ALA A 109 -5.01 -31.38 -13.08
CA ALA A 109 -4.96 -32.16 -11.85
C ALA A 109 -4.17 -31.48 -10.71
N ALA A 110 -3.04 -30.84 -11.05
CA ALA A 110 -2.23 -30.08 -10.10
C ALA A 110 -3.00 -28.88 -9.53
N TRP A 111 -3.73 -28.15 -10.38
CA TRP A 111 -4.59 -27.04 -9.93
C TRP A 111 -5.75 -27.53 -9.07
N ALA A 112 -6.40 -28.64 -9.44
CA ALA A 112 -7.47 -29.24 -8.65
C ALA A 112 -6.98 -29.63 -7.24
N VAL A 113 -5.82 -30.29 -7.13
CA VAL A 113 -5.19 -30.61 -5.84
C VAL A 113 -4.93 -29.35 -5.01
N LEU A 114 -4.49 -28.26 -5.63
CA LEU A 114 -4.15 -27.04 -4.90
C LEU A 114 -5.37 -26.19 -4.52
N VAL A 115 -6.46 -26.25 -5.26
CA VAL A 115 -7.63 -25.36 -5.03
C VAL A 115 -8.79 -26.08 -4.37
N ASP A 116 -9.11 -27.29 -4.84
CA ASP A 116 -10.33 -27.99 -4.46
C ASP A 116 -10.14 -28.82 -3.17
N ALA A 117 -8.91 -29.26 -2.88
CA ALA A 117 -8.61 -29.97 -1.63
C ALA A 117 -8.47 -29.00 -0.43
N ASP A 118 -8.59 -29.54 0.78
CA ASP A 118 -8.30 -28.81 2.02
C ASP A 118 -6.79 -28.54 2.22
N PRO A 119 -6.32 -27.27 2.20
CA PRO A 119 -4.92 -26.87 2.33
C PRO A 119 -4.21 -27.45 3.55
N GLU A 120 -4.91 -27.61 4.67
CA GLU A 120 -4.32 -28.11 5.91
C GLU A 120 -4.09 -29.62 5.85
N ARG A 121 -4.82 -30.33 4.98
CA ARG A 121 -4.78 -31.79 4.88
C ARG A 121 -3.85 -32.30 3.79
N ILE A 122 -3.41 -31.46 2.84
CA ILE A 122 -2.51 -31.88 1.76
C ILE A 122 -1.08 -32.04 2.31
N PRO A 123 -0.44 -33.22 2.22
CA PRO A 123 0.95 -33.37 2.63
C PRO A 123 1.90 -32.42 1.88
N GLU A 124 2.94 -31.93 2.54
CA GLU A 124 3.86 -30.94 1.95
C GLU A 124 4.50 -31.43 0.64
N ALA A 125 4.87 -32.70 0.55
CA ALA A 125 5.46 -33.27 -0.65
C ALA A 125 4.50 -33.30 -1.85
N VAL A 126 3.20 -33.53 -1.60
CA VAL A 126 2.17 -33.48 -2.65
C VAL A 126 1.95 -32.04 -3.11
N PHE A 127 1.91 -31.10 -2.15
CA PHE A 127 1.81 -29.67 -2.45
C PHE A 127 2.98 -29.18 -3.31
N ASP A 128 4.22 -29.49 -2.93
CA ASP A 128 5.40 -29.08 -3.68
C ASP A 128 5.41 -29.65 -5.10
N ALA A 129 5.01 -30.93 -5.24
CA ALA A 129 4.90 -31.57 -6.54
C ALA A 129 3.85 -30.90 -7.41
N ALA A 130 2.67 -30.59 -6.86
CA ALA A 130 1.59 -29.92 -7.59
C ALA A 130 2.00 -28.50 -8.01
N VAL A 131 2.66 -27.72 -7.14
CA VAL A 131 3.12 -26.36 -7.47
C VAL A 131 4.11 -26.37 -8.64
N ARG A 132 5.03 -27.34 -8.67
CA ARG A 132 6.01 -27.48 -9.77
C ARG A 132 5.39 -27.82 -11.12
N LEU A 133 4.14 -28.31 -11.12
CA LEU A 133 3.39 -28.66 -12.33
C LEU A 133 2.45 -27.55 -12.79
N LEU A 134 2.39 -26.43 -12.07
CA LEU A 134 1.60 -25.27 -12.48
C LEU A 134 2.18 -24.62 -13.74
N PRO A 135 1.33 -24.00 -14.58
CA PRO A 135 1.80 -23.29 -15.76
C PRO A 135 2.87 -22.22 -15.47
N GLY A 136 3.88 -22.18 -16.34
CA GLY A 136 4.93 -21.16 -16.34
C GLY A 136 4.42 -19.79 -16.82
N PRO A 137 5.31 -18.77 -16.86
CA PRO A 137 4.96 -17.47 -17.40
C PRO A 137 4.46 -17.57 -18.86
N PRO A 138 3.62 -16.62 -19.32
CA PRO A 138 3.18 -16.57 -20.71
C PRO A 138 4.35 -16.61 -21.69
N ALA A 139 4.13 -17.22 -22.86
CA ALA A 139 5.16 -17.36 -23.88
C ALA A 139 5.67 -15.99 -24.38
N GLN A 140 6.98 -15.92 -24.64
CA GLN A 140 7.63 -14.78 -25.27
C GLN A 140 7.29 -14.70 -26.75
N LEU A 141 7.38 -13.50 -27.33
CA LEU A 141 7.18 -13.27 -28.76
C LEU A 141 8.15 -14.12 -29.58
N ARG A 142 7.65 -14.85 -30.58
CA ARG A 142 8.48 -15.59 -31.52
C ARG A 142 8.71 -14.81 -32.80
N GLU A 143 9.81 -15.11 -33.47
CA GLU A 143 10.13 -14.50 -34.77
C GLU A 143 9.02 -14.80 -35.79
N GLY A 144 8.53 -13.75 -36.48
CA GLY A 144 7.45 -13.84 -37.46
C GLY A 144 6.02 -13.75 -36.89
N GLU A 145 5.83 -13.69 -35.57
CA GLU A 145 4.51 -13.47 -34.97
C GLU A 145 4.07 -12.00 -35.06
N SER A 146 2.76 -11.78 -35.26
CA SER A 146 2.18 -10.44 -35.21
C SER A 146 2.27 -9.85 -33.81
N ILE A 147 3.01 -8.75 -33.65
CA ILE A 147 3.19 -8.04 -32.38
C ILE A 147 1.85 -7.64 -31.76
N GLU A 148 0.89 -7.17 -32.56
CA GLU A 148 -0.41 -6.72 -32.07
C GLU A 148 -1.24 -7.89 -31.51
N ARG A 149 -1.26 -9.02 -32.24
CA ARG A 149 -1.95 -10.24 -31.81
C ARG A 149 -1.30 -10.80 -30.55
N TRP A 150 0.02 -10.96 -30.58
CA TRP A 150 0.79 -11.44 -29.44
C TRP A 150 0.56 -10.56 -28.21
N THR A 151 0.60 -9.23 -28.35
CA THR A 151 0.40 -8.30 -27.21
C THR A 151 -0.96 -8.52 -26.54
N ARG A 152 -2.02 -8.75 -27.32
CA ARG A 152 -3.36 -8.99 -26.78
C ARG A 152 -3.44 -10.32 -26.04
N GLU A 153 -2.98 -11.40 -26.67
CA GLU A 153 -2.98 -12.75 -26.10
C GLU A 153 -2.07 -12.85 -24.87
N HIS A 154 -0.89 -12.24 -24.93
CA HIS A 154 0.08 -12.19 -23.84
C HIS A 154 -0.45 -11.43 -22.62
N ARG A 155 -1.16 -10.31 -22.82
CA ARG A 155 -1.81 -9.59 -21.70
C ARG A 155 -2.87 -10.44 -21.00
N ALA A 156 -3.71 -11.12 -21.77
CA ALA A 156 -4.74 -11.99 -21.21
C ALA A 156 -4.13 -13.19 -20.47
N ALA A 157 -3.13 -13.84 -21.07
CA ALA A 157 -2.38 -14.92 -20.43
C ALA A 157 -1.64 -14.45 -19.16
N ARG A 158 -1.07 -13.24 -19.16
CA ARG A 158 -0.43 -12.65 -17.97
C ARG A 158 -1.42 -12.40 -16.85
N ALA A 159 -2.62 -11.90 -17.19
CA ALA A 159 -3.69 -11.70 -16.21
C ALA A 159 -4.16 -13.03 -15.62
N ALA A 160 -4.35 -14.07 -16.45
CA ALA A 160 -4.70 -15.42 -15.99
C ALA A 160 -3.61 -16.01 -15.08
N TRP A 161 -2.34 -15.86 -15.46
CA TRP A 161 -1.20 -16.31 -14.67
C TRP A 161 -1.12 -15.61 -13.31
N ARG A 162 -1.30 -14.28 -13.27
CA ARG A 162 -1.37 -13.50 -12.03
C ARG A 162 -2.55 -13.95 -11.16
N GLY A 163 -3.73 -14.12 -11.76
CA GLY A 163 -4.94 -14.58 -11.07
C GLY A 163 -4.78 -15.96 -10.43
N MET A 164 -4.11 -16.89 -11.13
CA MET A 164 -3.77 -18.21 -10.61
C MET A 164 -2.94 -18.12 -9.33
N TRP A 165 -1.85 -17.32 -9.34
CA TRP A 165 -1.01 -17.15 -8.15
C TRP A 165 -1.75 -16.44 -7.01
N LEU A 166 -2.55 -15.42 -7.33
CA LEU A 166 -3.35 -14.69 -6.35
C LEU A 166 -4.32 -15.62 -5.61
N GLU A 167 -5.04 -16.47 -6.34
CA GLU A 167 -5.96 -17.46 -5.76
C GLU A 167 -5.21 -18.47 -4.89
N LEU A 168 -4.08 -19.00 -5.37
CA LEU A 168 -3.26 -19.94 -4.62
C LEU A 168 -2.76 -19.34 -3.29
N LEU A 169 -2.27 -18.10 -3.30
CA LEU A 169 -1.77 -17.42 -2.12
C LEU A 169 -2.88 -17.09 -1.10
N ARG A 170 -4.10 -16.80 -1.57
CA ARG A 170 -5.28 -16.61 -0.72
C ARG A 170 -5.72 -17.91 -0.05
N ARG A 171 -5.70 -19.01 -0.80
CA ARG A 171 -6.10 -20.35 -0.34
C ARG A 171 -5.08 -20.93 0.64
N HIS A 172 -3.78 -20.73 0.40
CA HIS A 172 -2.68 -21.33 1.17
C HIS A 172 -1.90 -20.29 2.01
N ARG A 173 -2.61 -19.52 2.85
CA ARG A 173 -2.00 -18.47 3.68
C ARG A 173 -0.82 -18.99 4.53
N GLY A 174 -1.00 -20.14 5.17
CA GLY A 174 0.05 -20.78 5.98
C GLY A 174 1.26 -21.31 5.20
N ARG A 175 1.25 -21.30 3.87
CA ARG A 175 2.32 -21.84 3.02
C ARG A 175 2.96 -20.80 2.10
N GLN A 176 2.64 -19.51 2.26
CA GLN A 176 3.20 -18.43 1.43
C GLN A 176 4.75 -18.41 1.47
N ARG A 177 5.36 -18.56 2.65
CA ARG A 177 6.82 -18.64 2.81
C ARG A 177 7.41 -19.86 2.10
N ARG A 178 6.70 -21.00 2.12
CA ARG A 178 7.11 -22.22 1.42
C ARG A 178 7.06 -22.04 -0.10
N LEU A 179 6.00 -21.43 -0.62
CA LEU A 179 5.89 -21.09 -2.05
C LEU A 179 7.06 -20.21 -2.50
N MET A 180 7.39 -19.20 -1.71
CA MET A 180 8.53 -18.31 -1.96
C MET A 180 9.87 -19.04 -2.03
N ALA A 181 10.09 -20.03 -1.14
CA ALA A 181 11.30 -20.85 -1.13
C ALA A 181 11.33 -21.85 -2.30
N LEU A 182 10.20 -22.51 -2.58
CA LEU A 182 10.10 -23.52 -3.64
C LEU A 182 10.33 -22.93 -5.04
N LEU A 183 9.96 -21.66 -5.23
CA LEU A 183 10.03 -20.96 -6.50
C LEU A 183 11.23 -20.02 -6.61
N ALA A 184 12.21 -20.14 -5.70
CA ALA A 184 13.38 -19.27 -5.66
C ALA A 184 14.08 -19.13 -7.03
N GLY A 185 14.33 -17.89 -7.45
CA GLY A 185 14.99 -17.56 -8.72
C GLY A 185 14.09 -17.63 -9.96
N SER A 186 12.84 -18.09 -9.84
CA SER A 186 11.91 -18.20 -10.96
C SER A 186 11.10 -16.90 -11.19
N PRO A 187 10.57 -16.67 -12.41
CA PRO A 187 9.65 -15.57 -12.68
C PRO A 187 8.40 -15.57 -11.78
N ALA A 188 7.96 -16.75 -11.33
CA ALA A 188 6.81 -16.88 -10.44
C ALA A 188 7.08 -16.26 -9.07
N GLN A 189 8.30 -16.38 -8.54
CA GLN A 189 8.67 -15.76 -7.27
C GLN A 189 8.54 -14.23 -7.34
N ALA A 190 9.00 -13.60 -8.42
CA ALA A 190 8.86 -12.15 -8.61
C ALA A 190 7.38 -11.71 -8.64
N GLU A 191 6.52 -12.45 -9.34
CA GLU A 191 5.08 -12.16 -9.36
C GLU A 191 4.44 -12.35 -7.98
N ILE A 192 4.82 -13.41 -7.25
CA ILE A 192 4.32 -13.64 -5.88
C ILE A 192 4.76 -12.51 -4.95
N ARG A 193 6.02 -12.04 -5.01
CA ARG A 193 6.47 -10.87 -4.23
C ARG A 193 5.60 -9.64 -4.51
N HIS A 194 5.32 -9.36 -5.78
CA HIS A 194 4.45 -8.25 -6.16
C HIS A 194 3.04 -8.40 -5.58
N LEU A 195 2.44 -9.59 -5.68
CA LEU A 195 1.11 -9.85 -5.14
C LEU A 195 1.05 -9.70 -3.62
N LEU A 196 2.09 -10.14 -2.90
CA LEU A 196 2.19 -10.01 -1.45
C LEU A 196 2.24 -8.53 -1.01
N MET A 197 2.97 -7.67 -1.73
CA MET A 197 3.14 -6.26 -1.36
C MET A 197 2.01 -5.34 -1.86
N ASP A 198 1.25 -5.76 -2.88
CA ASP A 198 0.20 -4.94 -3.52
C ASP A 198 -1.21 -5.39 -3.12
N GLU A 199 -1.56 -6.66 -3.40
CA GLU A 199 -2.96 -7.14 -3.32
C GLU A 199 -3.27 -8.02 -2.10
N LEU A 200 -2.24 -8.52 -1.42
CA LEU A 200 -2.39 -9.44 -0.29
C LEU A 200 -1.86 -8.89 1.03
N VAL A 201 -1.55 -7.59 1.09
CA VAL A 201 -0.97 -6.93 2.28
C VAL A 201 -1.75 -7.25 3.56
N ASP A 202 -3.07 -7.29 3.47
CA ASP A 202 -3.99 -7.51 4.59
C ASP A 202 -4.03 -8.97 5.08
N SER A 203 -3.58 -9.91 4.23
CA SER A 203 -3.68 -11.36 4.48
C SER A 203 -2.35 -12.09 4.51
N ALA A 204 -1.27 -11.40 4.15
CA ALA A 204 0.08 -11.92 4.17
C ALA A 204 0.59 -12.04 5.60
N ASP A 205 1.44 -13.05 5.84
CA ASP A 205 2.20 -13.12 7.09
C ASP A 205 3.04 -11.84 7.28
N PRO A 206 2.91 -11.11 8.41
CA PRO A 206 3.59 -9.82 8.59
C PRO A 206 5.13 -9.90 8.50
N ARG A 207 5.72 -11.01 8.95
CA ARG A 207 7.18 -11.21 8.87
C ARG A 207 7.61 -11.43 7.44
N LEU A 208 6.89 -12.27 6.69
CA LEU A 208 7.13 -12.49 5.27
C LEU A 208 6.97 -11.20 4.47
N LEU A 209 5.94 -10.41 4.74
CA LEU A 209 5.72 -9.12 4.06
C LEU A 209 6.89 -8.15 4.31
N THR A 210 7.39 -8.09 5.55
CA THR A 210 8.56 -7.28 5.91
C THR A 210 9.82 -7.77 5.17
N GLU A 211 10.07 -9.08 5.16
CA GLU A 211 11.20 -9.68 4.44
C GLU A 211 11.16 -9.38 2.94
N VAL A 212 9.98 -9.53 2.31
CA VAL A 212 9.78 -9.27 0.87
C VAL A 212 9.95 -7.79 0.56
N ALA A 213 9.43 -6.89 1.40
CA ALA A 213 9.58 -5.44 1.21
C ALA A 213 11.05 -5.01 1.32
N LEU A 214 11.80 -5.52 2.30
CA LEU A 214 13.22 -5.21 2.44
C LEU A 214 14.03 -5.77 1.26
N ALA A 215 13.75 -7.00 0.83
CA ALA A 215 14.40 -7.59 -0.35
C ALA A 215 14.10 -6.80 -1.64
N ASP A 216 12.90 -6.21 -1.78
CA ASP A 216 12.59 -5.31 -2.91
C ASP A 216 13.44 -4.04 -2.86
N LEU A 217 13.63 -3.42 -1.69
CA LEU A 217 14.52 -2.26 -1.55
C LEU A 217 15.98 -2.60 -1.85
N GLU A 218 16.47 -3.80 -1.52
CA GLU A 218 17.82 -4.22 -1.87
C GLU A 218 18.06 -4.25 -3.39
N GLN A 219 17.02 -4.54 -4.19
CA GLN A 219 17.13 -4.51 -5.66
C GLN A 219 17.32 -3.10 -6.22
N PHE A 220 16.97 -2.06 -5.47
CA PHE A 220 17.18 -0.67 -5.87
C PHE A 220 18.66 -0.35 -6.11
N ALA A 221 19.58 -1.00 -5.38
CA ALA A 221 21.02 -0.82 -5.58
C ALA A 221 21.45 -1.12 -7.03
N GLY A 222 20.81 -2.08 -7.69
CA GLY A 222 21.01 -2.35 -9.12
C GLY A 222 20.58 -1.19 -10.03
N ALA A 223 19.47 -0.52 -9.70
CA ALA A 223 18.98 0.66 -10.43
C ALA A 223 19.88 1.89 -10.21
N VAL A 224 20.41 2.06 -8.99
CA VAL A 224 21.42 3.09 -8.67
C VAL A 224 22.69 2.87 -9.51
N LEU A 225 23.23 1.66 -9.50
CA LEU A 225 24.44 1.34 -10.26
C LEU A 225 24.22 1.53 -11.76
N THR A 226 23.06 1.10 -12.28
CA THR A 226 22.67 1.32 -13.68
C THR A 226 22.68 2.81 -14.04
N ALA A 227 22.10 3.67 -13.18
CA ALA A 227 22.10 5.11 -13.39
C ALA A 227 23.51 5.72 -13.40
N LYS A 228 24.41 5.25 -12.52
CA LYS A 228 25.82 5.69 -12.47
C LYS A 228 26.59 5.25 -13.73
N VAL A 229 26.52 3.96 -14.08
CA VAL A 229 27.15 3.38 -15.28
C VAL A 229 26.73 4.13 -16.52
N CYS A 230 25.43 4.36 -16.71
CA CYS A 230 24.91 5.03 -17.89
C CYS A 230 25.36 6.49 -17.99
N ARG A 231 25.55 7.19 -16.86
CA ARG A 231 26.07 8.57 -16.88
C ARG A 231 27.52 8.64 -17.33
N GLU A 232 28.36 7.72 -16.86
CA GLU A 232 29.76 7.65 -17.28
C GLU A 232 29.86 7.32 -18.77
N ILE A 233 29.05 6.37 -19.26
CA ILE A 233 28.99 6.03 -20.69
C ILE A 233 28.50 7.23 -21.52
N ARG A 234 27.45 7.93 -21.06
CA ARG A 234 26.96 9.17 -21.69
C ARG A 234 28.03 10.27 -21.68
N GLY A 235 28.91 10.28 -20.68
CA GLY A 235 30.08 11.14 -20.57
C GLY A 235 31.26 10.75 -21.46
N GLY A 236 31.16 9.65 -22.22
CA GLY A 236 32.18 9.20 -23.17
C GLY A 236 32.98 7.98 -22.72
N LEU A 237 32.67 7.36 -21.58
CA LEU A 237 33.34 6.13 -21.13
C LEU A 237 32.90 4.93 -22.00
N ALA A 238 33.86 4.17 -22.52
CA ALA A 238 33.56 2.91 -23.21
C ALA A 238 32.93 1.88 -22.26
N ARG A 239 32.09 0.97 -22.78
CA ARG A 239 31.36 0.00 -21.94
C ARG A 239 32.29 -0.97 -21.21
N GLU A 240 33.38 -1.37 -21.84
CA GLU A 240 34.41 -2.24 -21.27
C GLU A 240 35.13 -1.53 -20.12
N ALA A 241 35.50 -0.26 -20.31
CA ALA A 241 36.09 0.56 -19.26
C ALA A 241 35.11 0.85 -18.11
N ALA A 242 33.82 0.99 -18.41
CA ALA A 242 32.77 1.08 -17.40
C ALA A 242 32.63 -0.23 -16.61
N ARG A 243 32.67 -1.38 -17.29
CA ARG A 243 32.64 -2.71 -16.63
C ARG A 243 33.82 -2.90 -15.68
N GLU A 244 35.02 -2.50 -16.08
CA GLU A 244 36.21 -2.55 -15.23
C GLU A 244 36.09 -1.59 -14.02
N ARG A 245 35.64 -0.35 -14.27
CA ARG A 245 35.50 0.66 -13.22
C ARG A 245 34.48 0.29 -12.14
N PHE A 246 33.39 -0.36 -12.53
CA PHE A 246 32.28 -0.72 -11.64
C PHE A 246 32.29 -2.21 -11.24
N ALA A 247 33.40 -2.92 -11.43
CA ALA A 247 33.49 -4.36 -11.13
C ALA A 247 33.21 -4.65 -9.65
N ASP A 248 33.85 -3.92 -8.73
CA ASP A 248 33.64 -4.10 -7.29
C ASP A 248 32.19 -3.81 -6.87
N ASP A 249 31.57 -2.77 -7.46
CA ASP A 249 30.17 -2.42 -7.20
C ASP A 249 29.22 -3.51 -7.72
N LEU A 250 29.51 -4.11 -8.89
CA LEU A 250 28.74 -5.23 -9.43
C LEU A 250 28.88 -6.48 -8.55
N ASP A 251 30.09 -6.77 -8.07
CA ASP A 251 30.38 -7.93 -7.22
C ASP A 251 29.70 -7.82 -5.85
N ALA A 252 29.54 -6.60 -5.33
CA ALA A 252 28.80 -6.32 -4.10
C ALA A 252 27.27 -6.52 -4.22
N LEU A 253 26.71 -6.49 -5.44
CA LEU A 253 25.28 -6.70 -5.67
C LEU A 253 24.88 -8.18 -5.57
N SER A 254 23.65 -8.41 -5.10
CA SER A 254 22.99 -9.71 -5.24
C SER A 254 22.77 -10.07 -6.71
N GLU A 255 22.67 -11.38 -7.01
CA GLU A 255 22.47 -11.88 -8.37
C GLU A 255 21.27 -11.21 -9.07
N GLU A 256 20.18 -10.98 -8.33
CA GLU A 256 18.97 -10.36 -8.89
C GLU A 256 19.16 -8.86 -9.17
N ALA A 257 19.83 -8.13 -8.27
CA ALA A 257 20.13 -6.71 -8.46
C ALA A 257 21.15 -6.46 -9.59
N ARG A 258 22.04 -7.43 -9.86
CA ARG A 258 23.09 -7.34 -10.88
C ARG A 258 22.58 -7.42 -12.32
N ARG A 259 21.43 -8.07 -12.55
CA ARG A 259 20.86 -8.27 -13.90
C ARG A 259 20.66 -6.99 -14.70
N LEU A 260 20.17 -5.93 -14.05
CA LEU A 260 19.89 -4.66 -14.71
C LEU A 260 21.16 -3.93 -15.17
N PRO A 261 22.17 -3.65 -14.31
CA PRO A 261 23.39 -2.98 -14.76
C PRO A 261 24.16 -3.80 -15.79
N GLU A 262 24.19 -5.14 -15.67
CA GLU A 262 24.81 -6.02 -16.67
C GLU A 262 24.15 -5.89 -18.06
N ALA A 263 22.84 -5.75 -18.12
CA ALA A 263 22.13 -5.58 -19.39
C ALA A 263 22.53 -4.29 -20.13
N TYR A 264 22.90 -3.22 -19.41
CA TYR A 264 23.40 -1.97 -20.00
C TYR A 264 24.88 -2.02 -20.38
N LEU A 265 25.65 -2.90 -19.71
CA LEU A 265 27.06 -3.19 -20.03
C LEU A 265 27.22 -4.25 -21.13
N GLY A 266 26.14 -4.90 -21.56
CA GLY A 266 26.14 -5.92 -22.61
C GLY A 266 26.16 -5.36 -24.04
N ASP A 267 26.48 -6.24 -24.99
CA ASP A 267 26.70 -5.90 -26.40
C ASP A 267 25.44 -5.41 -27.13
N LEU A 268 24.26 -5.81 -26.65
CA LEU A 268 22.97 -5.39 -27.21
C LEU A 268 22.64 -3.92 -26.94
N GLY A 269 23.44 -3.22 -26.12
CA GLY A 269 23.45 -1.76 -26.00
C GLY A 269 22.07 -1.15 -25.73
N LEU A 270 21.55 -1.33 -24.52
CA LEU A 270 20.35 -0.60 -24.08
C LEU A 270 20.56 0.92 -24.14
N ASP A 271 19.46 1.65 -24.33
CA ASP A 271 19.44 3.12 -24.44
C ASP A 271 19.98 3.78 -23.15
N VAL A 272 21.19 4.32 -23.24
CA VAL A 272 21.95 4.92 -22.12
C VAL A 272 21.20 6.10 -21.50
N ASP A 273 20.44 6.86 -22.29
CA ASP A 273 19.65 7.99 -21.76
C ASP A 273 18.54 7.49 -20.85
N ARG A 274 17.87 6.40 -21.24
CA ARG A 274 16.89 5.72 -20.38
C ARG A 274 17.52 5.14 -19.13
N GLY A 275 18.73 4.57 -19.25
CA GLY A 275 19.47 4.01 -18.12
C GLY A 275 19.90 5.05 -17.09
N ALA A 276 20.22 6.29 -17.51
CA ALA A 276 20.59 7.37 -16.60
C ALA A 276 19.45 7.77 -15.63
N GLY A 277 18.20 7.49 -16.00
CA GLY A 277 16.99 7.68 -15.19
C GLY A 277 16.53 6.42 -14.43
N ALA A 278 17.28 5.33 -14.44
CA ALA A 278 16.85 4.03 -13.90
C ALA A 278 16.39 4.09 -12.44
N ALA A 279 17.14 4.79 -11.56
CA ALA A 279 16.79 4.93 -10.15
C ALA A 279 15.42 5.62 -9.93
N ALA A 280 15.19 6.75 -10.61
CA ALA A 280 13.92 7.47 -10.53
C ALA A 280 12.76 6.66 -11.14
N HIS A 281 12.99 5.96 -12.25
CA HIS A 281 11.99 5.09 -12.86
C HIS A 281 11.61 3.90 -11.98
N TRP A 282 12.60 3.30 -11.31
CA TRP A 282 12.38 2.23 -10.35
C TRP A 282 11.50 2.72 -9.20
N MET A 283 11.82 3.86 -8.59
CA MET A 283 11.02 4.44 -7.49
C MET A 283 9.61 4.82 -7.90
N ALA A 284 9.45 5.43 -9.09
CA ALA A 284 8.13 5.75 -9.64
C ALA A 284 7.28 4.48 -9.81
N SER A 285 7.86 3.43 -10.40
CA SER A 285 7.18 2.15 -10.62
C SER A 285 6.88 1.42 -9.31
N ALA A 286 7.76 1.50 -8.32
CA ALA A 286 7.58 0.90 -7.00
C ALA A 286 6.44 1.60 -6.24
N ALA A 287 6.45 2.93 -6.17
CA ALA A 287 5.42 3.74 -5.49
C ALA A 287 4.03 3.56 -6.13
N ASP A 288 3.97 3.52 -7.46
CA ASP A 288 2.72 3.34 -8.19
C ASP A 288 2.29 1.89 -8.26
N GLY A 289 3.15 0.92 -8.03
CA GLY A 289 2.82 -0.51 -8.06
C GLY A 289 2.95 -1.14 -6.69
N ARG A 290 4.05 -1.86 -6.49
CA ARG A 290 4.27 -2.81 -5.40
C ARG A 290 4.16 -2.19 -4.00
N TRP A 291 4.51 -0.93 -3.84
CA TRP A 291 4.50 -0.26 -2.53
C TRP A 291 3.23 0.55 -2.27
N ARG A 292 2.34 0.65 -3.27
CA ARG A 292 1.18 1.55 -3.21
C ARG A 292 0.34 1.30 -1.95
N SER A 293 0.03 0.04 -1.67
CA SER A 293 -0.76 -0.38 -0.51
C SER A 293 -0.02 -0.13 0.82
N LEU A 294 1.26 -0.49 0.89
CA LEU A 294 2.11 -0.24 2.08
C LEU A 294 2.22 1.25 2.45
N LEU A 295 2.27 2.13 1.45
CA LEU A 295 2.50 3.56 1.64
C LEU A 295 1.24 4.38 1.93
N ARG A 296 0.05 3.94 1.48
CA ARG A 296 -1.22 4.68 1.64
C ARG A 296 -1.88 4.55 3.01
N GLY A 297 -1.38 3.65 3.87
CA GLY A 297 -1.94 3.40 5.20
C GLY A 297 -2.93 2.23 5.22
N PRO A 298 -3.23 1.68 6.40
CA PRO A 298 -3.99 0.44 6.51
C PRO A 298 -5.44 0.61 6.09
N ALA A 299 -5.98 -0.42 5.42
CA ALA A 299 -7.42 -0.69 5.42
C ALA A 299 -7.80 -1.42 6.73
N GLU A 300 -9.09 -1.43 7.08
CA GLU A 300 -9.57 -2.22 8.21
C GLU A 300 -9.16 -3.70 8.06
N GLY A 301 -8.52 -4.28 9.09
CA GLY A 301 -8.15 -5.70 9.10
C GLY A 301 -6.68 -6.05 8.78
N TRP A 302 -5.79 -5.06 8.69
CA TRP A 302 -4.36 -5.30 8.51
C TRP A 302 -3.69 -6.08 9.66
N LEU A 303 -2.86 -7.06 9.29
CA LEU A 303 -2.07 -7.86 10.24
C LEU A 303 -0.70 -7.23 10.59
N LEU A 304 -0.16 -6.36 9.72
CA LEU A 304 1.12 -5.67 9.96
C LEU A 304 0.91 -4.52 10.96
N SER A 305 1.75 -4.44 11.99
CA SER A 305 1.67 -3.34 12.96
C SER A 305 1.95 -1.99 12.31
N GLU A 306 1.32 -0.93 12.83
CA GLU A 306 1.55 0.43 12.33
C GLU A 306 3.02 0.84 12.43
N GLU A 307 3.70 0.46 13.51
CA GLU A 307 5.13 0.71 13.70
C GLU A 307 5.98 0.05 12.61
N ALA A 308 5.74 -1.23 12.29
CA ALA A 308 6.47 -1.94 11.25
C ALA A 308 6.22 -1.32 9.87
N ARG A 309 4.97 -0.94 9.58
CA ARG A 309 4.60 -0.23 8.36
C ARG A 309 5.33 1.11 8.22
N VAL A 310 5.31 1.93 9.27
CA VAL A 310 6.00 3.23 9.29
C VAL A 310 7.51 3.04 9.14
N GLY A 311 8.08 2.00 9.75
CA GLY A 311 9.48 1.61 9.57
C GLY A 311 9.81 1.29 8.11
N LEU A 312 9.00 0.47 7.43
CA LEU A 312 9.17 0.16 6.00
C LEU A 312 8.99 1.41 5.12
N ALA A 313 7.99 2.25 5.40
CA ALA A 313 7.76 3.48 4.67
C ALA A 313 8.91 4.48 4.81
N ARG A 314 9.56 4.55 5.98
CA ARG A 314 10.79 5.33 6.19
C ARG A 314 11.95 4.79 5.36
N ARG A 315 12.18 3.47 5.34
CA ARG A 315 13.20 2.84 4.49
C ARG A 315 12.97 3.11 2.99
N PHE A 316 11.71 3.04 2.56
CA PHE A 316 11.33 3.42 1.20
C PHE A 316 11.65 4.90 0.93
N ALA A 317 11.35 5.79 1.87
CA ALA A 317 11.62 7.22 1.73
C ALA A 317 13.11 7.56 1.72
N GLU A 318 13.94 6.87 2.50
CA GLU A 318 15.41 6.94 2.44
C GLU A 318 15.91 6.53 1.05
N THR A 319 15.39 5.44 0.50
CA THR A 319 15.70 4.94 -0.84
C THR A 319 15.25 5.94 -1.93
N ALA A 320 14.08 6.54 -1.77
CA ALA A 320 13.59 7.62 -2.62
C ALA A 320 14.54 8.82 -2.61
N ALA A 321 15.04 9.21 -1.43
CA ALA A 321 15.97 10.33 -1.32
C ALA A 321 17.26 10.09 -2.14
N GLU A 322 17.78 8.86 -2.13
CA GLU A 322 18.92 8.47 -2.97
C GLU A 322 18.59 8.55 -4.47
N ALA A 323 17.41 8.06 -4.88
CA ALA A 323 16.96 8.19 -6.28
C ALA A 323 16.83 9.66 -6.71
N LEU A 324 16.30 10.53 -5.83
CA LEU A 324 16.15 11.96 -6.09
C LEU A 324 17.50 12.67 -6.17
N ALA A 325 18.48 12.26 -5.35
CA ALA A 325 19.83 12.78 -5.42
C ALA A 325 20.48 12.52 -6.79
N LEU A 326 20.15 11.38 -7.41
CA LEU A 326 20.56 11.06 -8.76
C LEU A 326 19.69 11.73 -9.82
N TRP A 327 18.45 12.14 -9.55
CA TRP A 327 17.56 12.65 -10.59
C TRP A 327 18.11 13.89 -11.35
N GLU A 328 17.91 13.90 -12.66
CA GLU A 328 18.26 14.98 -13.58
C GLU A 328 17.11 15.25 -14.55
N PRO A 329 16.89 16.50 -14.96
CA PRO A 329 15.88 16.83 -15.97
C PRO A 329 16.28 16.28 -17.34
N GLU A 330 15.33 15.66 -18.05
CA GLU A 330 15.54 15.19 -19.43
C GLU A 330 15.39 16.35 -20.43
N PRO A 331 16.38 16.58 -21.32
CA PRO A 331 16.27 17.61 -22.35
C PRO A 331 15.03 17.41 -23.25
N GLY A 332 14.18 18.44 -23.33
CA GLY A 332 12.99 18.42 -24.18
C GLY A 332 11.83 17.55 -23.68
N ARG A 333 11.97 16.89 -22.53
CA ARG A 333 10.94 16.05 -21.91
C ARG A 333 10.74 16.41 -20.44
N PRO A 334 10.12 17.56 -20.15
CA PRO A 334 9.86 17.96 -18.77
C PRO A 334 8.86 17.01 -18.10
N VAL A 335 8.95 16.92 -16.77
CA VAL A 335 8.04 16.13 -15.94
C VAL A 335 6.60 16.60 -16.12
N GLY A 336 5.73 15.69 -16.57
CA GLY A 336 4.34 16.02 -16.94
C GLY A 336 3.33 14.94 -16.61
N ARG A 337 3.72 13.90 -15.88
CA ARG A 337 2.83 12.82 -15.44
C ARG A 337 2.89 12.65 -13.92
N VAL A 338 1.77 12.23 -13.33
CA VAL A 338 1.64 12.09 -11.86
C VAL A 338 2.59 11.04 -11.28
N ASP A 339 2.83 9.94 -12.00
CA ASP A 339 3.74 8.85 -11.59
C ASP A 339 5.17 9.35 -11.37
N GLN A 340 5.59 10.38 -12.12
CA GLN A 340 6.93 10.99 -12.01
C GLN A 340 7.10 11.83 -10.73
N LEU A 341 6.01 12.29 -10.10
CA LEU A 341 6.03 13.09 -8.87
C LEU A 341 5.59 12.31 -7.63
N ARG A 342 4.68 11.34 -7.79
CA ARG A 342 4.00 10.68 -6.68
C ARG A 342 4.96 10.00 -5.72
N TRP A 343 6.00 9.34 -6.22
CA TRP A 343 6.99 8.66 -5.37
C TRP A 343 7.74 9.63 -4.45
N VAL A 344 8.03 10.86 -4.91
CA VAL A 344 8.63 11.93 -4.08
C VAL A 344 7.62 12.47 -3.09
N ALA A 345 6.39 12.75 -3.53
CA ALA A 345 5.32 13.27 -2.67
C ALA A 345 5.03 12.32 -1.50
N VAL A 346 5.02 11.02 -1.77
CA VAL A 346 4.82 9.97 -0.77
C VAL A 346 6.04 9.86 0.15
N ALA A 347 7.27 9.89 -0.38
CA ALA A 347 8.48 9.84 0.44
C ALA A 347 8.57 11.00 1.44
N LEU A 348 8.16 12.22 1.04
CA LEU A 348 8.16 13.41 1.89
C LEU A 348 7.30 13.26 3.16
N ALA A 349 6.30 12.38 3.17
CA ALA A 349 5.50 12.12 4.36
C ALA A 349 6.28 11.35 5.46
N TYR A 350 7.36 10.67 5.09
CA TYR A 350 8.12 9.78 5.97
C TYR A 350 9.58 10.22 6.18
N LEU A 351 10.07 11.22 5.44
CA LEU A 351 11.38 11.81 5.67
C LEU A 351 11.36 12.76 6.89
N PRO A 352 12.31 12.61 7.84
CA PRO A 352 12.37 13.48 9.02
C PRO A 352 12.73 14.93 8.66
N SER A 353 13.57 15.12 7.63
CA SER A 353 13.86 16.44 7.06
C SER A 353 14.44 16.34 5.65
N VAL A 354 14.17 17.36 4.82
CA VAL A 354 14.82 17.54 3.51
C VAL A 354 16.02 18.47 3.69
N GLU A 355 17.24 17.94 3.59
CA GLU A 355 18.51 18.68 3.76
C GLU A 355 19.02 19.29 2.45
N GLY A 356 20.04 20.16 2.52
CA GLY A 356 20.47 21.05 1.43
C GLY A 356 20.57 20.42 0.03
N PRO A 357 21.44 19.43 -0.20
CA PRO A 357 21.61 18.81 -1.52
C PRO A 357 20.33 18.17 -2.07
N LEU A 358 19.55 17.53 -1.19
CA LEU A 358 18.27 16.92 -1.54
C LEU A 358 17.21 17.99 -1.85
N ARG A 359 17.21 19.10 -1.11
CA ARG A 359 16.32 20.24 -1.33
C ARG A 359 16.59 20.92 -2.67
N GLU A 360 17.85 21.07 -3.06
CA GLU A 360 18.23 21.61 -4.37
C GLU A 360 17.73 20.72 -5.50
N ARG A 361 17.90 19.40 -5.37
CA ARG A 361 17.35 18.43 -6.34
C ARG A 361 15.82 18.49 -6.41
N LEU A 362 15.17 18.60 -5.26
CA LEU A 362 13.72 18.76 -5.18
C LEU A 362 13.25 20.07 -5.85
N ARG A 363 13.97 21.18 -5.70
CA ARG A 363 13.69 22.44 -6.41
C ARG A 363 13.83 22.30 -7.91
N ALA A 364 14.87 21.63 -8.37
CA ALA A 364 15.08 21.36 -9.79
C ALA A 364 13.92 20.53 -10.37
N LEU A 365 13.45 19.52 -9.62
CA LEU A 365 12.28 18.72 -9.99
C LEU A 365 10.99 19.55 -10.06
N VAL A 366 10.73 20.40 -9.06
CA VAL A 366 9.57 21.31 -9.04
C VAL A 366 9.60 22.28 -10.23
N ALA A 367 10.77 22.87 -10.52
CA ALA A 367 10.92 23.78 -11.65
C ALA A 367 10.66 23.07 -12.98
N ASP A 368 11.17 21.84 -13.15
CA ASP A 368 10.94 21.04 -14.34
C ASP A 368 9.46 20.62 -14.49
N ALA A 369 8.83 20.20 -13.40
CA ALA A 369 7.42 19.83 -13.36
C ALA A 369 6.48 21.01 -13.68
N ARG A 370 6.82 22.23 -13.25
CA ARG A 370 6.10 23.45 -13.65
C ARG A 370 6.16 23.66 -15.16
N ARG A 371 7.34 23.47 -15.79
CA ARG A 371 7.47 23.55 -17.26
C ARG A 371 6.58 22.51 -17.95
N GLY A 372 6.57 21.27 -17.47
CA GLY A 372 5.75 20.20 -18.05
C GLY A 372 4.24 20.39 -17.84
N ARG A 373 3.82 20.96 -16.70
CA ARG A 373 2.43 21.34 -16.41
C ARG A 373 1.85 22.29 -17.46
N HIS A 374 2.64 23.21 -17.99
CA HIS A 374 2.17 24.14 -19.02
C HIS A 374 1.97 23.48 -20.39
N LEU A 375 2.65 22.35 -20.65
CA LEU A 375 2.61 21.65 -21.94
C LEU A 375 1.50 20.59 -22.02
N ARG A 376 0.88 20.21 -20.90
CA ARG A 376 -0.21 19.23 -20.83
C ARG A 376 -1.31 19.72 -19.92
N ARG A 377 -2.60 19.59 -20.30
CA ARG A 377 -3.71 19.85 -19.37
C ARG A 377 -3.52 18.96 -18.13
N GLY A 378 -3.15 19.55 -17.01
CA GLY A 378 -2.81 18.84 -15.77
C GLY A 378 -4.01 18.06 -15.23
N SER A 379 -3.77 16.85 -14.72
CA SER A 379 -4.75 16.16 -13.88
C SER A 379 -4.71 16.77 -12.48
N ARG A 380 -5.86 16.79 -11.77
CA ARG A 380 -5.92 17.24 -10.37
C ARG A 380 -4.89 16.53 -9.50
N GLU A 381 -4.69 15.23 -9.71
CA GLU A 381 -3.69 14.44 -8.97
C GLU A 381 -2.24 14.90 -9.22
N PHE A 382 -1.93 15.37 -10.43
CA PHE A 382 -0.62 15.94 -10.73
C PHE A 382 -0.42 17.25 -9.98
N ASP A 383 -1.44 18.12 -9.98
CA ASP A 383 -1.40 19.41 -9.29
C ASP A 383 -1.27 19.22 -7.76
N ASP A 384 -1.99 18.24 -7.18
CA ASP A 384 -1.90 17.90 -5.76
C ASP A 384 -0.49 17.36 -5.38
N ALA A 385 0.10 16.54 -6.24
CA ALA A 385 1.46 16.04 -6.06
C ALA A 385 2.48 17.19 -6.16
N LEU A 386 2.37 18.04 -7.19
CA LEU A 386 3.25 19.20 -7.36
C LEU A 386 3.16 20.17 -6.17
N ALA A 387 1.95 20.48 -5.71
CA ALA A 387 1.73 21.33 -4.53
C ALA A 387 2.38 20.74 -3.26
N THR A 388 2.40 19.41 -3.13
CA THR A 388 3.10 18.73 -2.02
C THR A 388 4.60 18.94 -2.07
N LEU A 389 5.21 18.83 -3.26
CA LEU A 389 6.64 19.07 -3.43
C LEU A 389 6.99 20.56 -3.25
N GLU A 390 6.15 21.47 -3.76
CA GLU A 390 6.32 22.92 -3.59
C GLU A 390 6.36 23.32 -2.11
N ARG A 391 5.46 22.75 -1.29
CA ARG A 391 5.47 22.94 0.16
C ARG A 391 6.77 22.47 0.82
N ALA A 392 7.36 21.38 0.33
CA ALA A 392 8.58 20.82 0.91
C ALA A 392 9.86 21.60 0.56
N VAL A 393 9.86 22.37 -0.53
CA VAL A 393 11.01 23.22 -0.94
C VAL A 393 10.87 24.68 -0.58
N ALA A 394 9.70 25.08 -0.09
CA ALA A 394 9.46 26.41 0.43
C ALA A 394 10.44 26.68 1.58
N GLU A 395 11.47 27.47 1.30
CA GLU A 395 12.18 28.19 2.36
C GLU A 395 11.31 29.39 2.73
N VAL A 396 11.33 29.78 4.01
CA VAL A 396 10.83 31.11 4.41
C VAL A 396 12.04 32.07 4.44
N PRO A 397 12.28 32.84 3.37
CA PRO A 397 13.05 34.07 3.49
C PRO A 397 12.39 35.20 2.67
N ALA A 398 11.32 35.78 3.22
CA ALA A 398 10.87 37.12 2.88
C ALA A 398 10.92 37.96 4.17
N ALA A 399 10.93 39.28 4.09
CA ALA A 399 10.88 40.12 5.28
C ALA A 399 9.51 39.94 6.01
N PRO A 400 9.44 40.13 7.35
CA PRO A 400 8.22 39.88 8.14
C PRO A 400 6.94 40.54 7.61
N ASP A 401 7.09 41.71 6.99
CA ASP A 401 6.05 42.49 6.34
C ASP A 401 5.54 41.85 5.04
N ALA A 402 6.42 41.21 4.27
CA ALA A 402 6.13 40.58 2.99
C ALA A 402 5.55 39.15 3.10
N VAL A 403 5.70 38.47 4.24
CA VAL A 403 5.19 37.11 4.45
C VAL A 403 3.67 37.10 4.70
N SER A 404 2.95 36.16 4.09
CA SER A 404 1.51 35.94 4.30
C SER A 404 1.21 34.77 5.26
N PRO A 405 0.02 34.73 5.91
CA PRO A 405 -0.39 33.58 6.72
C PRO A 405 -0.38 32.25 5.96
N HIS A 406 -0.67 32.28 4.65
CA HIS A 406 -0.69 31.08 3.81
C HIS A 406 0.73 30.52 3.59
N GLU A 407 1.74 31.37 3.46
CA GLU A 407 3.14 30.92 3.37
C GLU A 407 3.62 30.32 4.70
N LEU A 408 3.23 30.93 5.83
CA LEU A 408 3.56 30.41 7.16
C LEU A 408 2.84 29.10 7.49
N ALA A 409 1.64 28.87 6.95
CA ALA A 409 0.86 27.64 7.18
C ALA A 409 1.56 26.39 6.63
N HIS A 410 2.54 26.59 5.75
CA HIS A 410 3.30 25.52 5.13
C HIS A 410 4.74 25.43 5.64
N ALA A 411 5.15 26.33 6.52
CA ALA A 411 6.47 26.30 7.15
C ALA A 411 6.55 25.13 8.16
N PRO A 412 7.64 24.33 8.17
CA PRO A 412 7.87 23.36 9.23
C PRO A 412 7.97 24.04 10.59
N GLU A 413 7.46 23.42 11.66
CA GLU A 413 7.43 23.99 13.02
C GLU A 413 8.79 24.54 13.48
N ARG A 414 9.88 23.78 13.26
CA ARG A 414 11.25 24.22 13.59
C ARG A 414 11.69 25.47 12.81
N VAL A 415 11.23 25.61 11.56
CA VAL A 415 11.55 26.75 10.69
C VAL A 415 10.72 27.95 11.11
N LEU A 416 9.43 27.75 11.38
CA LEU A 416 8.54 28.79 11.91
C LEU A 416 9.06 29.32 13.25
N GLY A 417 9.41 28.44 14.19
CA GLY A 417 9.98 28.81 15.49
C GLY A 417 11.26 29.63 15.33
N ALA A 418 12.25 29.12 14.58
CA ALA A 418 13.50 29.85 14.34
C ALA A 418 13.30 31.18 13.60
N TYR A 419 12.27 31.28 12.74
CA TYR A 419 11.93 32.50 12.02
C TYR A 419 11.29 33.54 12.96
N LEU A 420 10.35 33.12 13.81
CA LEU A 420 9.76 33.98 14.86
C LEU A 420 10.82 34.44 15.87
N ASP A 421 11.74 33.56 16.27
CA ASP A 421 12.79 33.89 17.23
C ASP A 421 13.80 34.91 16.65
N ARG A 422 14.08 34.85 15.33
CA ARG A 422 14.92 35.83 14.63
C ARG A 422 14.26 37.21 14.56
N HIS A 423 12.93 37.25 14.54
CA HIS A 423 12.11 38.46 14.47
C HIS A 423 11.34 38.69 15.77
N ALA A 424 11.98 38.40 16.90
CA ALA A 424 11.38 38.59 18.22
C ALA A 424 10.92 40.04 18.42
N GLY A 425 9.69 40.21 18.92
CA GLY A 425 9.04 41.52 19.08
C GLY A 425 8.21 42.00 17.89
N ASP A 426 8.12 41.23 16.80
CA ASP A 426 7.20 41.51 15.69
C ASP A 426 5.84 40.82 15.90
N ASP A 427 4.93 41.50 16.60
CA ASP A 427 3.58 41.01 16.85
C ASP A 427 2.78 40.77 15.57
N ALA A 428 2.99 41.58 14.52
CA ALA A 428 2.29 41.41 13.26
C ALA A 428 2.68 40.08 12.57
N LEU A 429 3.95 39.68 12.67
CA LEU A 429 4.40 38.38 12.22
C LEU A 429 3.82 37.24 13.07
N VAL A 430 3.77 37.40 14.40
CA VAL A 430 3.15 36.40 15.29
C VAL A 430 1.66 36.23 14.95
N GLU A 431 0.93 37.31 14.71
CA GLU A 431 -0.48 37.25 14.26
C GLU A 431 -0.64 36.50 12.94
N LYS A 432 0.23 36.74 11.95
CA LYS A 432 0.24 35.98 10.69
C LYS A 432 0.51 34.50 10.91
N ALA A 433 1.43 34.17 11.83
CA ALA A 433 1.73 32.79 12.22
C ALA A 433 0.57 32.11 12.95
N LEU A 434 -0.17 32.84 13.79
CA LEU A 434 -1.39 32.33 14.43
C LEU A 434 -2.48 32.05 13.38
N LEU A 435 -2.72 33.00 12.47
CA LEU A 435 -3.70 32.84 11.38
C LEU A 435 -3.37 31.65 10.47
N ALA A 436 -2.09 31.30 10.34
CA ALA A 436 -1.64 30.13 9.59
C ALA A 436 -2.23 28.80 10.11
N PHE A 437 -2.54 28.68 11.41
CA PHE A 437 -3.19 27.48 11.96
C PHE A 437 -4.60 27.26 11.43
N ALA A 438 -5.32 28.35 11.13
CA ALA A 438 -6.63 28.25 10.47
C ALA A 438 -6.52 27.70 9.04
N LEU A 439 -5.36 27.86 8.39
CA LEU A 439 -5.06 27.42 7.04
C LEU A 439 -4.36 26.05 6.98
N GLY A 440 -4.35 25.31 8.09
CA GLY A 440 -3.72 23.98 8.18
C GLY A 440 -2.26 23.99 8.65
N GLY A 441 -1.79 25.10 9.22
CA GLY A 441 -0.52 25.19 9.94
C GLY A 441 -0.42 24.13 11.05
N ARG A 442 0.81 23.65 11.28
CA ARG A 442 1.13 22.63 12.28
C ARG A 442 2.07 23.20 13.35
N GLY A 443 1.97 22.66 14.56
CA GLY A 443 2.84 23.00 15.68
C GLY A 443 2.05 23.35 16.94
N ASP A 444 2.71 23.95 17.91
CA ASP A 444 2.09 24.41 19.15
C ASP A 444 1.56 25.85 19.04
N PHE A 445 0.23 25.97 18.93
CA PHE A 445 -0.47 27.27 18.85
C PHE A 445 -0.23 28.14 20.09
N ALA A 446 -0.22 27.55 21.29
CA ALA A 446 0.01 28.28 22.53
C ALA A 446 1.45 28.78 22.63
N ALA A 447 2.41 27.98 22.17
CA ALA A 447 3.81 28.42 22.07
C ALA A 447 3.98 29.58 21.08
N VAL A 448 3.25 29.60 19.96
CA VAL A 448 3.27 30.74 19.04
C VAL A 448 2.58 31.97 19.67
N LEU A 449 1.44 31.79 20.32
CA LEU A 449 0.69 32.87 20.95
C LEU A 449 1.48 33.56 22.07
N SER A 450 2.19 32.79 22.90
CA SER A 450 3.01 33.32 24.00
C SER A 450 4.20 34.18 23.56
N ARG A 451 4.55 34.19 22.26
CA ARG A 451 5.55 35.10 21.69
C ARG A 451 5.00 36.50 21.38
N HIS A 452 3.67 36.66 21.37
CA HIS A 452 3.02 37.96 21.19
C HIS A 452 3.17 38.79 22.47
N SER A 453 3.35 40.11 22.35
CA SER A 453 3.52 41.01 23.51
C SER A 453 2.29 41.08 24.43
N ALA A 454 1.09 41.03 23.84
CA ALA A 454 -0.21 40.99 24.53
C ALA A 454 -1.11 39.79 24.10
N PRO A 455 -0.81 38.55 24.53
CA PRO A 455 -1.48 37.35 24.01
C PRO A 455 -2.97 37.27 24.39
N ALA A 456 -3.33 37.70 25.61
CA ALA A 456 -4.70 37.72 26.12
C ALA A 456 -5.61 38.70 25.35
N GLU A 457 -5.04 39.76 24.75
CA GLU A 457 -5.78 40.73 23.93
C GLU A 457 -5.80 40.34 22.45
N ALA A 458 -4.71 39.74 21.96
CA ALA A 458 -4.57 39.34 20.56
C ALA A 458 -5.57 38.24 20.16
N LEU A 459 -5.69 37.19 20.96
CA LEU A 459 -6.56 36.04 20.65
C LEU A 459 -8.04 36.41 20.44
N PRO A 460 -8.71 37.16 21.34
CA PRO A 460 -10.10 37.58 21.12
C PRO A 460 -10.22 38.54 19.92
N ARG A 461 -9.27 39.46 19.73
CA ARG A 461 -9.27 40.40 18.60
C ARG A 461 -9.16 39.68 17.25
N LEU A 462 -8.22 38.75 17.11
CA LEU A 462 -8.05 37.94 15.91
C LEU A 462 -9.29 37.08 15.63
N THR A 463 -9.86 36.48 16.68
CA THR A 463 -11.07 35.66 16.57
C THR A 463 -12.27 36.49 16.09
N LEU A 464 -12.45 37.70 16.62
CA LEU A 464 -13.50 38.63 16.15
C LEU A 464 -13.31 39.02 14.69
N GLY A 465 -12.06 39.24 14.27
CA GLY A 465 -11.68 39.64 12.91
C GLY A 465 -11.49 38.48 11.92
N LEU A 466 -11.69 37.23 12.34
CA LEU A 466 -11.20 36.05 11.63
C LEU A 466 -11.68 35.95 10.18
N ARG A 467 -12.99 36.15 9.93
CA ARG A 467 -13.57 36.12 8.58
C ARG A 467 -12.96 37.18 7.67
N ARG A 468 -12.70 38.38 8.19
CA ARG A 468 -12.07 39.46 7.45
C ARG A 468 -10.60 39.16 7.12
N LEU A 469 -9.91 38.47 8.02
CA LEU A 469 -8.49 38.16 7.88
C LEU A 469 -8.22 36.95 6.98
N LEU A 470 -9.19 36.02 6.86
CA LEU A 470 -9.04 34.77 6.09
C LEU A 470 -9.96 34.66 4.86
N GLY A 471 -10.93 35.58 4.72
CA GLY A 471 -11.98 35.50 3.71
C GLY A 471 -13.00 34.39 3.98
N ASP A 472 -13.75 34.00 2.95
CA ASP A 472 -14.79 32.95 3.02
C ASP A 472 -14.24 31.51 2.92
N GLY A 473 -12.92 31.33 3.07
CA GLY A 473 -12.24 30.03 2.92
C GLY A 473 -12.43 29.07 4.10
N PRO A 474 -12.06 27.78 3.96
CA PRO A 474 -12.09 26.84 5.08
C PRO A 474 -11.07 27.26 6.15
N GLY A 475 -11.49 27.33 7.42
CA GLY A 475 -10.57 27.63 8.52
C GLY A 475 -11.21 27.81 9.90
N ALA A 476 -12.52 28.06 9.95
CA ALA A 476 -13.28 28.22 11.20
C ALA A 476 -13.07 27.07 12.21
N GLN A 477 -13.15 25.82 11.77
CA GLN A 477 -12.96 24.65 12.65
C GLN A 477 -11.53 24.49 13.18
N ALA A 478 -10.53 24.74 12.31
CA ALA A 478 -9.13 24.61 12.69
C ALA A 478 -8.74 25.69 13.70
N TRP A 479 -9.17 26.93 13.46
CA TRP A 479 -9.01 28.03 14.41
C TRP A 479 -9.72 27.74 15.73
N THR A 480 -10.97 27.30 15.70
CA THR A 480 -11.74 26.99 16.92
C THR A 480 -11.04 25.97 17.81
N ARG A 481 -10.54 24.86 17.23
CA ARG A 481 -9.80 23.85 18.00
C ARG A 481 -8.51 24.40 18.59
N ALA A 482 -7.77 25.20 17.82
CA ALA A 482 -6.53 25.80 18.28
C ALA A 482 -6.77 26.81 19.41
N ALA A 483 -7.75 27.70 19.24
CA ALA A 483 -8.12 28.71 20.24
C ALA A 483 -8.65 28.08 21.54
N LEU A 484 -9.49 27.04 21.46
CA LEU A 484 -10.01 26.34 22.65
C LEU A 484 -8.92 25.57 23.42
N SER A 485 -7.82 25.22 22.76
CA SER A 485 -6.68 24.54 23.39
C SER A 485 -5.67 25.51 24.00
N ALA A 486 -5.81 26.83 23.77
CA ALA A 486 -4.89 27.84 24.27
C ALA A 486 -5.19 28.19 25.75
N PRO A 487 -4.16 28.32 26.61
CA PRO A 487 -4.33 28.75 28.00
C PRO A 487 -5.04 30.11 28.15
N GLU A 488 -4.87 31.00 27.17
CA GLU A 488 -5.42 32.36 27.15
C GLU A 488 -6.87 32.42 26.64
N CYS A 489 -7.52 31.27 26.42
CA CYS A 489 -8.89 31.21 25.92
C CYS A 489 -9.92 31.58 27.00
N ALA A 490 -10.26 32.87 27.06
CA ALA A 490 -11.29 33.40 27.96
C ALA A 490 -12.71 33.25 27.38
N ALA A 491 -13.72 33.46 28.24
CA ALA A 491 -15.13 33.36 27.85
C ALA A 491 -15.49 34.30 26.69
N GLU A 492 -14.89 35.48 26.63
CA GLU A 492 -15.04 36.46 25.56
C GLU A 492 -14.56 35.90 24.21
N THR A 493 -13.42 35.20 24.19
CA THR A 493 -12.91 34.51 23.01
C THR A 493 -13.87 33.41 22.59
N ILE A 494 -14.36 32.60 23.53
CA ILE A 494 -15.33 31.53 23.24
C ILE A 494 -16.61 32.08 22.61
N ARG A 495 -17.14 33.21 23.12
CA ARG A 495 -18.29 33.90 22.52
C ARG A 495 -18.00 34.41 21.11
N ALA A 496 -16.77 34.79 20.81
CA ALA A 496 -16.37 35.27 19.49
C ALA A 496 -16.16 34.15 18.46
N LEU A 497 -16.04 32.88 18.90
CA LEU A 497 -15.79 31.75 18.00
C LEU A 497 -16.94 31.52 17.00
N PRO A 498 -16.63 30.95 15.82
CA PRO A 498 -17.64 30.44 14.90
C PRO A 498 -18.56 29.41 15.56
N ALA A 499 -19.86 29.69 15.62
CA ALA A 499 -20.86 28.98 16.43
C ALA A 499 -20.95 27.49 16.08
N TRP A 500 -21.03 27.16 14.78
CA TRP A 500 -21.11 25.77 14.33
C TRP A 500 -19.86 24.98 14.76
N ALA A 501 -18.67 25.55 14.58
CA ALA A 501 -17.41 24.91 14.93
C ALA A 501 -17.26 24.72 16.44
N ALA A 502 -17.62 25.74 17.24
CA ALA A 502 -17.54 25.67 18.70
C ALA A 502 -18.50 24.61 19.27
N LEU A 503 -19.74 24.55 18.76
CA LEU A 503 -20.73 23.57 19.21
C LEU A 503 -20.40 22.14 18.77
N SER A 504 -19.77 21.97 17.60
CA SER A 504 -19.38 20.65 17.09
C SER A 504 -18.15 20.06 17.80
N ASP A 505 -17.28 20.90 18.38
CA ASP A 505 -16.09 20.46 19.11
C ASP A 505 -16.43 19.87 20.50
N ALA A 506 -17.61 20.21 21.06
CA ALA A 506 -18.12 19.72 22.35
C ALA A 506 -17.16 19.93 23.55
N SER A 507 -16.32 20.97 23.50
CA SER A 507 -15.42 21.33 24.61
C SER A 507 -16.19 21.69 25.89
N PRO A 508 -15.75 21.22 27.09
CA PRO A 508 -16.41 21.52 28.35
C PRO A 508 -16.61 23.02 28.61
N ALA A 509 -15.67 23.86 28.17
CA ALA A 509 -15.75 25.31 28.32
C ALA A 509 -16.88 25.92 27.47
N VAL A 510 -17.08 25.39 26.25
CA VAL A 510 -18.20 25.78 25.38
C VAL A 510 -19.52 25.33 26.00
N THR A 511 -19.60 24.08 26.47
CA THR A 511 -20.82 23.55 27.12
C THR A 511 -21.21 24.38 28.35
N ALA A 512 -20.26 24.70 29.21
CA ALA A 512 -20.50 25.52 30.39
C ALA A 512 -21.00 26.92 30.01
N LEU A 513 -20.42 27.53 28.97
CA LEU A 513 -20.84 28.85 28.49
C LEU A 513 -22.26 28.84 27.90
N VAL A 514 -22.60 27.82 27.10
CA VAL A 514 -23.95 27.66 26.52
C VAL A 514 -24.98 27.43 27.63
N ALA A 515 -24.67 26.55 28.58
CA ALA A 515 -25.54 26.29 29.73
C ALA A 515 -25.76 27.55 30.59
N ALA A 516 -24.70 28.33 30.85
CA ALA A 516 -24.81 29.59 31.57
C ALA A 516 -25.62 30.65 30.80
N ALA A 517 -25.53 30.67 29.46
CA ALA A 517 -26.23 31.65 28.63
C ALA A 517 -27.74 31.37 28.49
N LEU A 518 -28.14 30.09 28.41
CA LEU A 518 -29.54 29.70 28.18
C LEU A 518 -30.27 29.27 29.45
N GLY A 519 -29.56 28.81 30.47
CA GLY A 519 -30.15 28.28 31.70
C GLY A 519 -31.16 27.16 31.43
N ASP A 520 -32.27 27.19 32.19
CA ASP A 520 -33.36 26.22 32.08
C ASP A 520 -34.46 26.62 31.08
N ASP A 521 -34.24 27.66 30.25
CA ASP A 521 -35.23 28.11 29.26
C ASP A 521 -35.29 27.15 28.06
N ARG A 522 -36.20 26.18 28.14
CA ARG A 522 -36.48 25.23 27.06
C ARG A 522 -36.75 25.90 25.70
N ALA A 523 -37.44 27.04 25.68
CA ALA A 523 -37.75 27.73 24.44
C ALA A 523 -36.49 28.34 23.81
N ALA A 524 -35.53 28.81 24.61
CA ALA A 524 -34.23 29.28 24.13
C ALA A 524 -33.38 28.13 23.56
N TRP A 525 -33.41 26.94 24.18
CA TRP A 525 -32.77 25.74 23.65
C TRP A 525 -33.38 25.29 22.32
N GLU A 526 -34.70 25.28 22.19
CA GLU A 526 -35.40 24.96 20.94
C GLU A 526 -35.07 25.97 19.83
N ARG A 527 -34.95 27.27 20.15
CA ARG A 527 -34.50 28.30 19.21
C ARG A 527 -33.04 28.10 18.78
N LEU A 528 -32.13 27.83 19.71
CA LEU A 528 -30.72 27.54 19.37
C LEU A 528 -30.60 26.34 18.41
N ALA A 529 -31.37 25.27 18.66
CA ALA A 529 -31.40 24.09 17.80
C ALA A 529 -31.91 24.40 16.38
N ALA A 530 -32.80 25.38 16.25
CA ALA A 530 -33.32 25.87 14.96
C ALA A 530 -32.45 26.96 14.31
N SER A 531 -31.28 27.29 14.88
CA SER A 531 -30.44 28.36 14.37
C SER A 531 -29.85 28.02 12.99
N PRO A 532 -29.70 29.01 12.08
CA PRO A 532 -29.17 28.79 10.73
C PRO A 532 -27.64 28.78 10.74
N ILE A 533 -27.01 28.02 11.64
CA ILE A 533 -25.56 27.80 11.66
C ILE A 533 -25.22 26.56 10.82
N GLY A 534 -24.06 26.56 10.16
CA GLY A 534 -23.68 25.45 9.27
C GLY A 534 -22.19 25.43 9.00
N PRO A 535 -21.65 24.37 8.37
CA PRO A 535 -20.21 24.24 8.14
C PRO A 535 -19.67 25.10 6.98
N GLU A 536 -20.56 25.68 6.15
CA GLU A 536 -20.18 26.34 4.88
C GLU A 536 -20.79 27.73 4.71
N GLY A 537 -20.15 28.52 3.84
CA GLY A 537 -20.62 29.85 3.44
C GLY A 537 -20.70 30.85 4.61
N PRO A 538 -21.54 31.90 4.50
CA PRO A 538 -21.70 32.90 5.57
C PRO A 538 -22.17 32.30 6.89
N HIS A 539 -22.88 31.17 6.86
CA HIS A 539 -23.39 30.49 8.06
C HIS A 539 -22.29 29.88 8.92
N ALA A 540 -21.14 29.53 8.32
CA ALA A 540 -19.96 29.05 9.03
C ALA A 540 -19.33 30.09 9.96
N TRP A 541 -19.60 31.38 9.72
CA TRP A 541 -18.90 32.48 10.40
C TRP A 541 -19.75 33.21 11.45
N ARG A 542 -21.00 32.77 11.67
CA ARG A 542 -21.86 33.33 12.72
C ARG A 542 -21.21 33.09 14.09
N ARG A 543 -21.12 34.11 14.93
CA ARG A 543 -20.44 34.03 16.24
C ARG A 543 -21.34 33.36 17.28
N LEU A 544 -20.73 32.57 18.17
CA LEU A 544 -21.46 31.83 19.20
C LEU A 544 -22.25 32.77 20.13
N GLY A 545 -21.64 33.84 20.61
CA GLY A 545 -22.27 34.81 21.50
C GLY A 545 -23.52 35.44 20.89
N ASP A 546 -23.43 35.90 19.64
CA ASP A 546 -24.56 36.53 18.94
C ASP A 546 -25.73 35.56 18.73
N ILE A 547 -25.42 34.28 18.49
CA ILE A 547 -26.43 33.22 18.34
C ILE A 547 -27.09 32.89 19.69
N LEU A 548 -26.31 32.82 20.77
CA LEU A 548 -26.83 32.58 22.12
C LEU A 548 -27.71 33.74 22.60
N ASP A 549 -27.30 34.98 22.36
CA ASP A 549 -28.09 36.16 22.72
C ASP A 549 -29.39 36.21 21.89
N ALA A 550 -29.34 35.90 20.59
CA ALA A 550 -30.54 35.83 19.76
C ALA A 550 -31.50 34.71 20.20
N ALA A 551 -30.96 33.55 20.58
CA ALA A 551 -31.75 32.43 21.10
C ALA A 551 -32.38 32.76 22.46
N ARG A 552 -31.65 33.42 23.37
CA ARG A 552 -32.16 33.84 24.67
C ARG A 552 -33.24 34.92 24.53
N ASP A 553 -32.94 35.98 23.78
CA ASP A 553 -33.75 37.20 23.72
C ASP A 553 -34.87 37.15 22.66
N ALA A 554 -35.00 36.01 21.95
CA ALA A 554 -35.97 35.79 20.87
C ALA A 554 -35.91 36.86 19.76
N THR A 555 -34.70 37.29 19.41
CA THR A 555 -34.46 38.30 18.38
C THR A 555 -34.11 37.66 17.01
N PRO A 556 -34.22 38.39 15.89
CA PRO A 556 -33.86 37.87 14.58
C PRO A 556 -32.39 37.40 14.52
N TRP A 557 -32.13 36.32 13.77
CA TRP A 557 -30.79 35.75 13.70
C TRP A 557 -29.76 36.76 13.15
N PRO A 558 -28.60 36.91 13.82
CA PRO A 558 -27.58 37.89 13.45
C PRO A 558 -27.03 37.59 12.05
N LYS A 559 -26.63 38.61 11.30
CA LYS A 559 -25.91 38.39 10.04
C LYS A 559 -24.51 37.88 10.34
N ALA A 560 -23.92 37.16 9.38
CA ALA A 560 -22.52 36.80 9.47
C ALA A 560 -21.65 38.07 9.51
N PRO A 561 -20.52 38.07 10.26
CA PRO A 561 -19.57 39.20 10.27
C PRO A 561 -19.15 39.57 8.86
N ALA A 562 -18.77 40.83 8.60
CA ALA A 562 -18.25 41.21 7.28
C ALA A 562 -16.98 40.41 6.93
N ALA A 563 -16.86 40.03 5.66
CA ALA A 563 -15.63 39.49 5.08
C ALA A 563 -14.63 40.62 4.78
#